data_AF-A0AA35Z9W4-F1
#
_entry.id   AF-A0AA35Z9W4-F1
#
_cell.length_a   1.000
_cell.length_b   1.000
_cell.length_c   1.000
_cell.angle_alpha   90.00
_cell.angle_beta   90.00
_cell.angle_gamma   90.00
#
_symmetry.space_group_name_H-M   'P 1'
#
loop_
_entity.id
_entity.type
_entity.pdbx_description
1 polymer ?
#
loop_
_entity_poly.entity_id
_entity_poly.type
_entity_poly.pdbx_seq_one_letter_code
_entity_poly.pdbx_strand_id
1 'polypeptide(L)'
;MSKRAKTGTGATSSKGGSKGKSKDPPFRLLNREDRQTYDFIVLNKRQVKSTKFLHRESFASLGVLDGVQALFNNIGWGQFLYNRAATYVEPTLEFLATFYPEEEAQTVTFQILGEKRSLPNRVVSALMGAPVDNLYYQQDPWPGNFNEHYFWQQITNEPQYSSSSSKASSIIHPCLRLAHRVLTCTIFSRSEVGQISKAELFFLWCMTRENGLRPDFASFFFTKCYNLKTMDK
;
A
#
# COMPACT_ATOMS: atom_id res chain seq x y z
N MET A 1 -54.09 -38.43 9.10
CA MET A 1 -54.68 -38.92 10.38
C MET A 1 -53.60 -38.85 11.46
N SER A 2 -53.89 -38.11 12.52
CA SER A 2 -53.04 -37.83 13.68
C SER A 2 -53.32 -38.83 14.80
N LYS A 3 -52.30 -39.30 15.52
CA LYS A 3 -52.42 -39.69 16.94
C LYS A 3 -51.13 -39.40 17.74
N ARG A 4 -51.22 -38.31 18.51
CA ARG A 4 -50.68 -38.00 19.87
C ARG A 4 -50.47 -39.23 20.78
N ALA A 5 -49.70 -39.25 21.89
CA ALA A 5 -48.87 -38.28 22.62
C ALA A 5 -48.17 -38.96 23.83
N LYS A 6 -47.07 -38.33 24.32
CA LYS A 6 -46.63 -38.10 25.74
C LYS A 6 -46.32 -39.33 26.64
N THR A 7 -45.36 -39.36 27.58
CA THR A 7 -44.76 -38.32 28.45
C THR A 7 -43.57 -38.88 29.26
N GLY A 8 -42.61 -38.00 29.62
CA GLY A 8 -41.86 -38.01 30.90
C GLY A 8 -40.60 -38.91 30.97
N THR A 9 -39.52 -38.62 31.72
CA THR A 9 -39.12 -37.53 32.62
C THR A 9 -37.64 -37.82 33.01
N GLY A 10 -36.86 -36.81 33.40
CA GLY A 10 -35.72 -37.01 34.32
C GLY A 10 -34.32 -36.80 33.76
N ALA A 11 -33.70 -35.68 34.17
CA ALA A 11 -32.34 -35.25 33.90
C ALA A 11 -31.32 -35.86 34.87
N THR A 12 -30.03 -35.96 34.49
CA THR A 12 -28.93 -35.29 35.23
C THR A 12 -27.57 -35.30 34.49
N SER A 13 -26.90 -34.14 34.54
CA SER A 13 -25.44 -33.90 34.64
C SER A 13 -24.53 -34.27 33.45
N SER A 14 -23.57 -33.48 32.94
CA SER A 14 -23.00 -32.12 33.05
C SER A 14 -21.46 -32.20 33.00
N LYS A 15 -20.85 -31.13 32.45
CA LYS A 15 -19.41 -30.78 32.32
C LYS A 15 -18.72 -31.30 31.04
N GLY A 16 -18.03 -30.47 30.26
CA GLY A 16 -17.69 -29.06 30.41
C GLY A 16 -16.79 -28.62 29.26
N GLY A 17 -16.68 -27.30 29.04
CA GLY A 17 -15.71 -26.71 28.11
C GLY A 17 -16.28 -25.65 27.17
N SER A 18 -16.87 -24.57 27.72
CA SER A 18 -17.16 -23.38 26.91
C SER A 18 -15.85 -22.67 26.57
N LYS A 19 -15.33 -22.88 25.35
CA LYS A 19 -14.38 -21.95 24.75
C LYS A 19 -15.10 -20.61 24.57
N GLY A 20 -14.58 -19.57 25.21
CA GLY A 20 -15.05 -18.20 25.06
C GLY A 20 -15.07 -17.82 23.59
N LYS A 21 -16.26 -17.65 23.02
CA LYS A 21 -16.43 -17.02 21.72
C LYS A 21 -16.06 -15.55 21.91
N SER A 22 -15.04 -15.08 21.20
CA SER A 22 -14.87 -13.65 20.98
C SER A 22 -16.20 -13.12 20.44
N LYS A 23 -16.80 -12.19 21.19
CA LYS A 23 -17.95 -11.44 20.69
C LYS A 23 -17.41 -10.44 19.69
N ASP A 24 -17.24 -10.87 18.45
CA ASP A 24 -17.14 -9.91 17.36
C ASP A 24 -18.43 -9.07 17.43
N PRO A 25 -18.31 -7.73 17.51
CA PRO A 25 -19.49 -6.89 17.63
C PRO A 25 -20.38 -7.13 16.40
N PRO A 26 -21.70 -7.30 16.61
CA PRO A 26 -22.63 -7.51 15.49
C PRO A 26 -22.50 -6.34 14.53
N PHE A 27 -22.57 -6.61 13.22
CA PHE A 27 -22.68 -5.62 12.14
C PHE A 27 -23.88 -4.67 12.38
N ARG A 28 -23.70 -3.70 13.27
CA ARG A 28 -24.48 -2.47 13.35
C ARG A 28 -23.75 -1.44 12.53
N LEU A 29 -24.50 -0.56 11.88
CA LEU A 29 -23.98 0.68 11.33
C LEU A 29 -23.35 1.46 12.49
N LEU A 30 -22.06 1.27 12.72
CA LEU A 30 -21.31 1.99 13.75
C LEU A 30 -21.33 3.47 13.36
N ASN A 31 -21.58 4.35 14.34
CA ASN A 31 -21.37 5.78 14.12
C ASN A 31 -19.86 6.03 13.84
N ARG A 32 -19.50 7.25 13.42
CA ARG A 32 -18.12 7.56 13.00
C ARG A 32 -17.08 7.28 14.09
N GLU A 33 -17.40 7.59 15.34
CA GLU A 33 -16.51 7.43 16.49
C GLU A 33 -16.35 5.94 16.88
N ASP A 34 -17.45 5.20 16.86
CA ASP A 34 -17.46 3.75 17.09
C ASP A 34 -16.71 3.01 15.98
N ARG A 35 -16.80 3.47 14.73
CA ARG A 35 -16.07 2.90 13.60
C ARG A 35 -14.57 3.20 13.70
N GLN A 36 -14.17 4.42 14.07
CA GLN A 36 -12.77 4.76 14.31
C GLN A 36 -12.18 3.92 15.45
N THR A 37 -12.94 3.72 16.53
CA THR A 37 -12.55 2.88 17.65
C THR A 37 -12.39 1.42 17.22
N TYR A 38 -13.32 0.89 16.44
CA TYR A 38 -13.24 -0.45 15.86
C TYR A 38 -12.02 -0.61 14.94
N ASP A 39 -11.83 0.33 14.02
CA ASP A 39 -10.71 0.34 13.09
C ASP A 39 -9.37 0.38 13.86
N PHE A 40 -9.27 1.19 14.92
CA PHE A 40 -8.09 1.22 15.78
C PHE A 40 -7.84 -0.14 16.44
N ILE A 41 -8.87 -0.80 16.98
CA ILE A 41 -8.73 -2.13 17.61
C ILE A 41 -8.26 -3.17 16.58
N VAL A 42 -8.81 -3.17 15.38
CA VAL A 42 -8.41 -4.09 14.30
C VAL A 42 -6.98 -3.80 13.84
N LEU A 43 -6.64 -2.52 13.67
CA LEU A 43 -5.31 -2.10 13.22
C LEU A 43 -4.24 -2.36 14.29
N ASN A 44 -4.56 -2.22 15.58
CA ASN A 44 -3.62 -2.47 16.67
C ASN A 44 -3.23 -3.95 16.79
N LYS A 45 -4.01 -4.87 16.22
CA LYS A 45 -3.61 -6.28 16.07
C LYS A 45 -2.54 -6.49 14.99
N ARG A 46 -2.29 -5.50 14.13
CA ARG A 46 -1.33 -5.59 13.02
C ARG A 46 0.04 -5.09 13.46
N GLN A 47 1.08 -5.76 12.97
CA GLN A 47 2.45 -5.33 13.19
C GLN A 47 2.82 -4.15 12.27
N VAL A 48 3.08 -2.98 12.85
CA VAL A 48 3.71 -1.86 12.14
C VAL A 48 5.21 -2.12 12.05
N LYS A 49 5.77 -2.06 10.83
CA LYS A 49 7.20 -2.26 10.56
C LYS A 49 7.80 -0.99 9.98
N SER A 50 9.10 -0.82 10.20
CA SER A 50 9.80 0.33 9.64
C SER A 50 9.98 0.22 8.12
N THR A 51 9.79 1.35 7.45
CA THR A 51 10.02 1.50 6.01
C THR A 51 11.49 1.33 5.69
N LYS A 52 11.80 0.53 4.66
CA LYS A 52 13.17 0.23 4.24
C LYS A 52 13.62 1.22 3.17
N PHE A 53 14.26 2.30 3.60
CA PHE A 53 14.82 3.32 2.71
C PHE A 53 16.12 2.87 2.03
N LEU A 54 16.52 3.60 0.98
CA LEU A 54 17.78 3.38 0.26
C LEU A 54 18.98 3.64 1.18
N HIS A 55 19.94 2.71 1.18
CA HIS A 55 21.22 2.89 1.84
C HIS A 55 22.26 3.39 0.83
N ARG A 56 22.64 4.67 0.95
CA ARG A 56 23.37 5.41 -0.08
C ARG A 56 24.76 4.87 -0.32
N GLU A 57 25.47 4.54 0.76
CA GLU A 57 26.84 4.05 0.75
C GLU A 57 26.92 2.70 0.03
N SER A 58 25.93 1.82 0.24
CA SER A 58 25.86 0.55 -0.48
C SER A 58 25.63 0.76 -1.97
N PHE A 59 24.68 1.62 -2.35
CA PHE A 59 24.42 1.90 -3.77
C PHE A 59 25.61 2.59 -4.45
N ALA A 60 26.33 3.46 -3.74
CA ALA A 60 27.55 4.09 -4.23
C ALA A 60 28.67 3.05 -4.43
N SER A 61 28.89 2.17 -3.45
CA SER A 61 29.90 1.10 -3.54
C SER A 61 29.63 0.10 -4.68
N LEU A 62 28.36 -0.09 -5.03
CA LEU A 62 27.93 -0.93 -6.15
C LEU A 62 28.00 -0.22 -7.51
N GLY A 63 28.32 1.08 -7.55
CA GLY A 63 28.39 1.87 -8.79
C GLY A 63 27.04 2.13 -9.46
N VAL A 64 25.94 2.00 -8.72
CA VAL A 64 24.55 2.09 -9.26
C VAL A 64 23.77 3.29 -8.74
N LEU A 65 24.33 4.05 -7.79
CA LEU A 65 23.65 5.17 -7.14
C LEU A 65 23.16 6.20 -8.16
N ASP A 66 24.04 6.67 -9.04
CA ASP A 66 23.70 7.72 -10.00
C ASP A 66 22.61 7.28 -10.98
N GLY A 67 22.70 6.04 -11.46
CA GLY A 67 21.69 5.46 -12.34
C GLY A 67 20.33 5.29 -11.67
N VAL A 68 20.29 4.86 -10.40
CA VAL A 68 19.04 4.78 -9.63
C VAL A 68 18.48 6.17 -9.36
N GLN A 69 19.33 7.12 -9.01
CA GLN A 69 18.91 8.51 -8.79
C GLN A 69 18.33 9.13 -10.06
N ALA A 70 18.96 8.91 -11.22
CA ALA A 70 18.45 9.37 -12.50
C ALA A 70 17.04 8.80 -12.80
N LEU A 71 16.83 7.51 -12.56
CA LEU A 71 15.51 6.87 -12.74
C LEU A 71 14.42 7.52 -11.88
N PHE A 72 14.70 7.81 -10.61
CA PHE A 72 13.73 8.49 -9.74
C PHE A 72 13.54 9.97 -10.10
N ASN A 73 14.60 10.65 -10.55
CA ASN A 73 14.51 12.03 -11.04
C ASN A 73 13.58 12.14 -12.26
N ASN A 74 13.60 11.14 -13.17
CA ASN A 74 12.75 11.14 -14.37
C ASN A 74 11.25 11.23 -14.04
N ILE A 75 10.83 10.66 -12.91
CA ILE A 75 9.45 10.74 -12.41
C ILE A 75 9.24 11.83 -11.34
N GLY A 76 10.26 12.65 -11.07
CA GLY A 76 10.21 13.72 -10.07
C GLY A 76 10.33 13.27 -8.62
N TRP A 77 10.72 12.03 -8.36
CA TRP A 77 10.79 11.41 -7.02
C TRP A 77 12.21 11.42 -6.44
N GLY A 78 13.09 12.26 -6.98
CA GLY A 78 14.48 12.37 -6.53
C GLY A 78 14.61 12.70 -5.04
N GLN A 79 13.77 13.62 -4.54
CA GLN A 79 13.78 14.00 -3.13
C GLN A 79 13.27 12.87 -2.23
N PHE A 80 12.28 12.10 -2.71
CA PHE A 80 11.75 10.96 -1.97
C PHE A 80 12.83 9.92 -1.64
N LEU A 81 13.81 9.69 -2.52
CA LEU A 81 14.90 8.73 -2.28
C LEU A 81 15.74 9.05 -1.04
N TYR A 82 15.80 10.32 -0.64
CA TYR A 82 16.59 10.78 0.50
C TYR A 82 15.79 10.87 1.80
N ASN A 83 14.49 10.55 1.75
CA ASN A 83 13.68 10.52 2.95
C ASN A 83 14.20 9.47 3.93
N ARG A 84 14.30 9.88 5.20
CA ARG A 84 14.63 9.03 6.35
C ARG A 84 13.64 9.35 7.46
N ALA A 85 12.43 8.83 7.33
CA ALA A 85 11.40 9.02 8.34
C ALA A 85 11.43 7.89 9.37
N ALA A 86 11.44 8.26 10.65
CA ALA A 86 11.22 7.30 11.72
C ALA A 86 9.79 6.76 11.66
N THR A 87 9.61 5.52 12.12
CA THR A 87 8.31 4.87 12.17
C THR A 87 7.74 4.98 13.57
N TYR A 88 6.59 5.64 13.69
CA TYR A 88 5.88 5.82 14.96
C TYR A 88 4.60 4.99 14.95
N VAL A 89 4.53 3.99 15.83
CA VAL A 89 3.42 3.02 15.82
C VAL A 89 2.09 3.72 16.12
N GLU A 90 1.98 4.42 17.24
CA GLU A 90 0.71 5.02 17.69
C GLU A 90 0.21 6.10 16.72
N PRO A 91 1.02 7.09 16.26
CA PRO A 91 0.58 8.07 15.28
C PRO A 91 0.19 7.44 13.93
N THR A 92 0.86 6.36 13.52
CA THR A 92 0.51 5.65 12.28
C THR A 92 -0.85 4.97 12.40
N LEU A 93 -1.12 4.33 13.55
CA LEU A 93 -2.41 3.66 13.79
C LEU A 93 -3.55 4.67 13.92
N GLU A 94 -3.34 5.78 14.61
CA GLU A 94 -4.31 6.88 14.73
C GLU A 94 -4.61 7.49 13.35
N PHE A 95 -3.56 7.80 12.59
CA PHE A 95 -3.68 8.27 11.21
C PHE A 95 -4.53 7.32 10.38
N LEU A 96 -4.21 6.02 10.38
CA LEU A 96 -4.94 5.02 9.58
C LEU A 96 -6.39 4.83 10.04
N ALA A 97 -6.65 4.80 11.35
CA ALA A 97 -8.00 4.65 11.89
C ALA A 97 -8.89 5.85 11.52
N THR A 98 -8.32 7.05 11.51
CA THR A 98 -9.06 8.29 11.23
C THR A 98 -8.98 8.76 9.78
N PHE A 99 -8.16 8.10 8.95
CA PHE A 99 -7.95 8.38 7.54
C PHE A 99 -9.26 8.39 6.76
N TYR A 100 -9.51 9.50 6.06
CA TYR A 100 -10.68 9.68 5.22
C TYR A 100 -10.35 10.58 4.01
N PRO A 101 -10.26 10.03 2.79
CA PRO A 101 -10.10 10.82 1.59
C PRO A 101 -11.45 11.48 1.21
N GLU A 102 -11.41 12.75 0.83
CA GLU A 102 -12.56 13.53 0.36
C GLU A 102 -12.36 13.82 -1.13
N GLU A 103 -12.90 12.96 -2.00
CA GLU A 103 -12.65 12.98 -3.45
C GLU A 103 -13.09 14.30 -4.10
N GLU A 104 -14.27 14.82 -3.74
CA GLU A 104 -14.80 16.07 -4.29
C GLU A 104 -13.93 17.28 -3.93
N ALA A 105 -13.41 17.32 -2.70
CA ALA A 105 -12.57 18.41 -2.21
C ALA A 105 -11.10 18.25 -2.57
N GLN A 106 -10.68 17.09 -3.08
CA GLN A 106 -9.26 16.74 -3.32
C GLN A 106 -8.40 16.94 -2.07
N THR A 107 -8.96 16.56 -0.91
CA THR A 107 -8.33 16.62 0.39
C THR A 107 -8.36 15.26 1.08
N VAL A 108 -7.54 15.15 2.12
CA VAL A 108 -7.58 14.03 3.05
C VAL A 108 -7.67 14.56 4.48
N THR A 109 -8.57 13.98 5.26
CA THR A 109 -8.79 14.31 6.66
C THR A 109 -8.34 13.14 7.53
N PHE A 110 -7.60 13.44 8.60
CA PHE A 110 -7.07 12.46 9.55
C PHE A 110 -6.75 13.11 10.90
N GLN A 111 -6.40 12.31 11.90
CA GLN A 111 -5.88 12.74 13.20
C GLN A 111 -4.49 12.17 13.43
N ILE A 112 -3.62 13.00 14.01
CA ILE A 112 -2.29 12.62 14.50
C ILE A 112 -2.06 13.36 15.81
N LEU A 113 -1.64 12.64 16.84
CA LEU A 113 -1.39 13.16 18.20
C LEU A 113 -2.62 13.88 18.78
N GLY A 114 -3.82 13.38 18.51
CA GLY A 114 -5.09 13.97 18.94
C GLY A 114 -5.54 15.21 18.14
N GLU A 115 -4.74 15.69 17.18
CA GLU A 115 -5.07 16.85 16.38
C GLU A 115 -5.67 16.46 15.03
N LYS A 116 -6.88 16.94 14.75
CA LYS A 116 -7.51 16.78 13.44
C LYS A 116 -6.85 17.68 12.41
N ARG A 117 -6.39 17.10 11.31
CA ARG A 117 -5.79 17.78 10.17
C ARG A 117 -6.60 17.48 8.91
N SER A 118 -6.63 18.44 8.00
CA SER A 118 -7.16 18.27 6.65
C SER A 118 -6.15 18.89 5.68
N LEU A 119 -5.65 18.10 4.73
CA LEU A 119 -4.62 18.50 3.79
C LEU A 119 -5.07 18.26 2.36
N PRO A 120 -4.83 19.20 1.42
CA PRO A 120 -4.98 18.93 0.00
C PRO A 120 -4.04 17.83 -0.49
N ASN A 121 -4.47 17.03 -1.46
CA ASN A 121 -3.68 15.93 -2.04
C ASN A 121 -2.29 16.40 -2.52
N ARG A 122 -2.23 17.57 -3.17
CA ARG A 122 -0.98 18.21 -3.62
C ARG A 122 0.00 18.50 -2.47
N VAL A 123 -0.50 18.84 -1.28
CA VAL A 123 0.35 19.12 -0.12
C VAL A 123 0.97 17.82 0.38
N VAL A 124 0.22 16.72 0.35
CA VAL A 124 0.77 15.40 0.71
C VAL A 124 1.87 14.97 -0.27
N SER A 125 1.66 15.12 -1.58
CA SER A 125 2.72 14.85 -2.57
C SER A 125 3.96 15.71 -2.34
N ALA A 126 3.77 17.02 -2.13
CA ALA A 126 4.88 17.95 -1.87
C ALA A 126 5.65 17.61 -0.59
N LEU A 127 4.97 17.26 0.51
CA LEU A 127 5.59 16.83 1.77
C LEU A 127 6.45 15.58 1.60
N MET A 128 6.07 14.70 0.68
CA MET A 128 6.81 13.47 0.38
C MET A 128 7.92 13.67 -0.66
N GLY A 129 8.08 14.88 -1.21
CA GLY A 129 9.06 15.19 -2.25
C GLY A 129 8.69 14.59 -3.61
N ALA A 130 7.39 14.41 -3.87
CA ALA A 130 6.83 13.94 -5.13
C ALA A 130 6.27 15.13 -5.96
N PRO A 131 6.18 15.01 -7.29
CA PRO A 131 5.61 16.04 -8.15
C PRO A 131 4.12 16.28 -7.84
N VAL A 132 3.65 17.48 -8.16
CA VAL A 132 2.25 17.90 -7.98
C VAL A 132 1.53 18.16 -9.31
N ASP A 133 2.25 18.07 -10.42
CA ASP A 133 1.83 18.39 -11.78
C ASP A 133 2.18 17.27 -12.77
N ASN A 134 1.46 17.22 -13.89
CA ASN A 134 1.65 16.22 -14.95
C ASN A 134 1.56 14.77 -14.43
N LEU A 135 0.60 14.54 -13.53
CA LEU A 135 0.41 13.28 -12.84
C LEU A 135 -0.47 12.32 -13.63
N TYR A 136 -0.14 11.04 -13.53
CA TYR A 136 -0.96 9.92 -14.02
C TYR A 136 -1.56 9.18 -12.82
N TYR A 137 -2.88 9.02 -12.83
CA TYR A 137 -3.59 8.35 -11.75
C TYR A 137 -3.68 6.85 -12.06
N GLN A 138 -3.37 5.99 -11.08
CA GLN A 138 -3.42 4.53 -11.31
C GLN A 138 -4.83 4.03 -11.69
N GLN A 139 -5.87 4.80 -11.36
CA GLN A 139 -7.27 4.49 -11.71
C GLN A 139 -7.61 4.86 -13.15
N ASP A 140 -6.76 5.66 -13.82
CA ASP A 140 -6.90 5.93 -15.24
C ASP A 140 -6.67 4.63 -16.03
N PRO A 141 -7.29 4.49 -17.22
CA PRO A 141 -6.87 3.48 -18.16
C PRO A 141 -5.35 3.57 -18.39
N TRP A 142 -4.69 2.41 -18.47
CA TRP A 142 -3.26 2.38 -18.80
C TRP A 142 -3.00 3.21 -20.06
N PRO A 143 -1.93 4.03 -20.10
CA PRO A 143 -1.64 4.83 -21.28
C PRO A 143 -1.49 3.90 -22.49
N GLY A 144 -2.07 4.26 -23.65
CA GLY A 144 -2.05 3.37 -24.82
C GLY A 144 -0.66 3.02 -25.34
N ASN A 145 0.36 3.80 -24.96
CA ASN A 145 1.77 3.54 -25.27
C ASN A 145 2.49 2.69 -24.21
N PHE A 146 1.83 2.33 -23.12
CA PHE A 146 2.32 1.36 -22.15
C PHE A 146 1.82 -0.04 -22.54
N ASN A 147 2.75 -0.90 -22.92
CA ASN A 147 2.51 -2.31 -23.18
C ASN A 147 3.39 -3.13 -22.23
N GLU A 148 2.78 -3.83 -21.29
CA GLU A 148 3.49 -4.60 -20.26
C GLU A 148 4.39 -5.69 -20.84
N HIS A 149 3.96 -6.39 -21.89
CA HIS A 149 4.71 -7.49 -22.49
C HIS A 149 5.92 -6.97 -23.24
N TYR A 150 5.73 -5.90 -24.03
CA TYR A 150 6.80 -5.25 -24.77
C TYR A 150 7.86 -4.68 -23.83
N PHE A 151 7.46 -3.92 -22.81
CA PHE A 151 8.42 -3.35 -21.86
C PHE A 151 9.14 -4.42 -21.04
N TRP A 152 8.42 -5.47 -20.61
CA TRP A 152 9.03 -6.61 -19.93
C TRP A 152 10.10 -7.28 -20.79
N GLN A 153 9.78 -7.55 -22.06
CA GLN A 153 10.73 -8.14 -23.01
C GLN A 153 11.97 -7.25 -23.19
N GLN A 154 11.81 -5.93 -23.26
CA GLN A 154 12.95 -5.01 -23.37
C GLN A 154 13.90 -5.07 -22.18
N ILE A 155 13.39 -5.25 -20.96
CA ILE A 155 14.21 -5.19 -19.74
C ILE A 155 14.68 -6.57 -19.24
N THR A 156 14.14 -7.66 -19.79
CA THR A 156 14.43 -9.05 -19.36
C THR A 156 14.82 -10.02 -20.47
N ASN A 157 14.57 -9.69 -21.74
CA ASN A 157 14.56 -10.60 -22.88
C ASN A 157 13.57 -11.79 -22.78
N GLU A 158 12.63 -11.77 -21.83
CA GLU A 158 11.57 -12.77 -21.72
C GLU A 158 10.34 -12.38 -22.56
N PRO A 159 9.67 -13.32 -23.25
CA PRO A 159 8.65 -13.00 -24.25
C PRO A 159 7.32 -12.53 -23.64
N GLN A 160 7.01 -12.90 -22.40
CA GLN A 160 5.72 -12.60 -21.79
C GLN A 160 5.85 -12.19 -20.33
N TYR A 161 5.25 -11.06 -20.00
CA TYR A 161 4.99 -10.65 -18.64
C TYR A 161 3.78 -11.38 -18.03
N SER A 162 3.90 -11.75 -16.75
CA SER A 162 2.80 -12.22 -15.92
C SER A 162 3.01 -11.78 -14.47
N SER A 163 2.00 -11.13 -13.88
CA SER A 163 2.08 -10.61 -12.50
C SER A 163 2.26 -11.71 -11.43
N SER A 164 1.93 -12.96 -11.75
CA SER A 164 2.04 -14.10 -10.84
C SER A 164 3.37 -14.84 -10.94
N SER A 165 4.14 -14.68 -12.02
CA SER A 165 5.36 -15.46 -12.24
C SER A 165 6.59 -14.62 -12.57
N SER A 166 6.45 -13.45 -13.19
CA SER A 166 7.55 -12.59 -13.59
C SER A 166 8.40 -12.16 -12.39
N LYS A 167 9.69 -12.49 -12.43
CA LYS A 167 10.62 -12.30 -11.32
C LYS A 167 11.46 -11.05 -11.50
N ALA A 168 11.61 -10.26 -10.43
CA ALA A 168 12.48 -9.09 -10.43
C ALA A 168 13.95 -9.42 -10.74
N SER A 169 14.39 -10.65 -10.44
CA SER A 169 15.72 -11.14 -10.80
C SER A 169 15.96 -11.25 -12.30
N SER A 170 14.91 -11.31 -13.13
CA SER A 170 15.02 -11.35 -14.58
C SER A 170 15.34 -9.99 -15.21
N ILE A 171 15.16 -8.87 -14.48
CA ILE A 171 15.54 -7.54 -14.98
C ILE A 171 17.05 -7.49 -15.18
N ILE A 172 17.52 -7.30 -16.41
CA ILE A 172 18.95 -7.35 -16.76
C ILE A 172 19.69 -6.13 -16.20
N HIS A 173 19.12 -4.93 -16.34
CA HIS A 173 19.79 -3.70 -15.95
C HIS A 173 19.86 -3.52 -14.41
N PRO A 174 21.04 -3.44 -13.79
CA PRO A 174 21.19 -3.44 -12.33
C PRO A 174 20.51 -2.24 -11.67
N CYS A 175 20.62 -1.04 -12.25
CA CYS A 175 19.97 0.15 -11.70
C CYS A 175 18.44 0.02 -11.72
N LEU A 176 17.86 -0.60 -12.76
CA LEU A 176 16.41 -0.76 -12.87
C LEU A 176 15.91 -1.81 -11.88
N ARG A 177 16.66 -2.89 -11.72
CA ARG A 177 16.39 -3.93 -10.71
C ARG A 177 16.43 -3.37 -9.29
N LEU A 178 17.39 -2.50 -8.99
CA LEU A 178 17.50 -1.87 -7.67
C LEU A 178 16.47 -0.75 -7.48
N ALA A 179 16.12 0.00 -8.53
CA ALA A 179 15.02 0.96 -8.48
C ALA A 179 13.68 0.27 -8.16
N HIS A 180 13.40 -0.88 -8.79
CA HIS A 180 12.27 -1.74 -8.43
C HIS A 180 12.31 -2.13 -6.96
N ARG A 181 13.48 -2.56 -6.46
CA ARG A 181 13.62 -2.95 -5.05
C ARG A 181 13.28 -1.80 -4.10
N VAL A 182 13.75 -0.60 -4.40
CA VAL A 182 13.42 0.61 -3.62
C VAL A 182 11.93 0.88 -3.66
N LEU A 183 11.30 0.91 -4.85
CA LEU A 183 9.85 1.09 -5.00
C LEU A 183 9.04 0.08 -4.18
N THR A 184 9.37 -1.21 -4.30
CA THR A 184 8.63 -2.26 -3.60
C THR A 184 8.77 -2.16 -2.07
N CYS A 185 9.95 -1.77 -1.59
CA CYS A 185 10.24 -1.67 -0.16
C CYS A 185 9.68 -0.39 0.50
N THR A 186 9.49 0.68 -0.27
CA THR A 186 9.08 2.00 0.25
C THR A 186 7.64 2.33 -0.11
N ILE A 187 7.31 2.33 -1.40
CA ILE A 187 6.06 2.84 -1.95
C ILE A 187 4.99 1.76 -1.92
N PHE A 188 5.28 0.59 -2.51
CA PHE A 188 4.32 -0.51 -2.56
C PHE A 188 4.22 -1.30 -1.24
N SER A 189 5.20 -1.12 -0.34
CA SER A 189 5.25 -1.73 0.99
C SER A 189 4.99 -3.23 1.02
N ARG A 190 5.55 -3.97 0.05
CA ARG A 190 5.35 -5.44 -0.03
C ARG A 190 6.40 -6.18 0.79
N SER A 191 5.97 -7.24 1.46
CA SER A 191 6.87 -8.20 2.12
C SER A 191 7.63 -9.06 1.12
N GLU A 192 6.98 -9.41 0.01
CA GLU A 192 7.55 -10.20 -1.08
C GLU A 192 7.96 -9.31 -2.25
N VAL A 193 9.26 -9.32 -2.50
CA VAL A 193 9.99 -8.43 -3.42
C VAL A 193 10.44 -9.17 -4.69
N GLY A 194 10.12 -10.46 -4.79
CA GLY A 194 10.59 -11.32 -5.87
C GLY A 194 9.75 -11.23 -7.15
N GLN A 195 8.47 -10.86 -7.04
CA GLN A 195 7.54 -10.74 -8.17
C GLN A 195 7.22 -9.28 -8.47
N ILE A 196 6.97 -8.97 -9.74
CA ILE A 196 6.64 -7.63 -10.19
C ILE A 196 5.17 -7.59 -10.58
N SER A 197 4.42 -6.67 -9.98
CA SER A 197 3.03 -6.38 -10.34
C SER A 197 2.94 -5.40 -11.52
N LYS A 198 1.78 -5.31 -12.17
CA LYS A 198 1.61 -4.45 -13.37
C LYS A 198 1.84 -2.98 -13.03
N ALA A 199 1.41 -2.56 -11.83
CA ALA A 199 1.64 -1.22 -11.32
C ALA A 199 3.13 -0.94 -11.05
N GLU A 200 3.86 -1.88 -10.47
CA GLU A 200 5.32 -1.73 -10.29
C GLU A 200 6.03 -1.66 -11.65
N LEU A 201 5.63 -2.50 -12.61
CA LEU A 201 6.19 -2.48 -13.97
C LEU A 201 5.90 -1.15 -14.69
N PHE A 202 4.71 -0.59 -14.52
CA PHE A 202 4.37 0.72 -15.05
C PHE A 202 5.23 1.84 -14.46
N PHE A 203 5.48 1.82 -13.15
CA PHE A 203 6.35 2.82 -12.51
C PHE A 203 7.78 2.75 -13.07
N LEU A 204 8.32 1.54 -13.28
CA LEU A 204 9.61 1.35 -13.95
C LEU A 204 9.60 1.89 -15.38
N TRP A 205 8.52 1.66 -16.13
CA TRP A 205 8.38 2.20 -17.48
C TRP A 205 8.40 3.74 -17.48
N CYS A 206 7.70 4.38 -16.55
CA CYS A 206 7.77 5.83 -16.34
C CYS A 206 9.20 6.30 -16.05
N MET A 207 9.94 5.59 -15.19
CA MET A 207 11.33 5.92 -14.84
C MET A 207 12.29 5.83 -16.03
N THR A 208 12.03 4.97 -17.03
CA THR A 208 12.89 4.82 -18.21
C THR A 208 12.69 5.92 -19.27
N ARG A 209 11.73 6.84 -19.07
CA ARG A 209 11.41 7.89 -20.03
C ARG A 209 11.67 9.26 -19.42
N GLU A 210 12.60 10.01 -20.01
CA GLU A 210 12.82 11.41 -19.63
C GLU A 210 11.58 12.24 -19.98
N ASN A 211 11.12 13.08 -19.04
CA ASN A 211 9.89 13.88 -19.17
C ASN A 211 8.62 13.08 -19.48
N GLY A 212 8.59 11.80 -19.09
CA GLY A 212 7.43 10.94 -19.23
C GLY A 212 6.31 11.22 -18.22
N LEU A 213 5.29 10.36 -18.23
CA LEU A 213 4.20 10.38 -17.24
C LEU A 213 4.74 10.17 -15.83
N ARG A 214 4.26 10.98 -14.88
CA ARG A 214 4.67 10.91 -13.47
C ARG A 214 3.57 10.24 -12.66
N PRO A 215 3.83 9.12 -11.95
CA PRO A 215 2.80 8.51 -11.12
C PRO A 215 2.33 9.45 -10.01
N ASP A 216 1.01 9.57 -9.81
CA ASP A 216 0.47 10.31 -8.67
C ASP A 216 0.73 9.55 -7.36
N PHE A 217 1.68 10.06 -6.57
CA PHE A 217 2.00 9.53 -5.26
C PHE A 217 0.80 9.59 -4.29
N ALA A 218 0.11 10.74 -4.20
CA ALA A 218 -0.91 10.95 -3.18
C ALA A 218 -2.10 10.03 -3.41
N SER A 219 -2.64 9.98 -4.63
CA SER A 219 -3.76 9.10 -4.96
C SER A 219 -3.41 7.61 -4.77
N PHE A 220 -2.18 7.23 -5.14
CA PHE A 220 -1.68 5.87 -4.89
C PHE A 220 -1.65 5.56 -3.39
N PHE A 221 -1.03 6.44 -2.60
CA PHE A 221 -0.89 6.31 -1.16
C PHE A 221 -2.26 6.24 -0.46
N PHE A 222 -3.19 7.12 -0.83
CA PHE A 222 -4.53 7.15 -0.25
C PHE A 222 -5.33 5.89 -0.54
N THR A 223 -5.26 5.38 -1.77
CA THR A 223 -5.87 4.11 -2.14
C THR A 223 -5.31 2.97 -1.27
N LYS A 224 -4.00 2.97 -0.99
CA LYS A 224 -3.38 1.97 -0.10
C LYS A 224 -3.83 2.13 1.35
N CYS A 225 -3.86 3.34 1.89
CA CYS A 225 -4.34 3.61 3.25
C CYS A 225 -5.80 3.18 3.43
N TYR A 226 -6.66 3.52 2.46
CA TYR A 226 -8.07 3.15 2.49
C TYR A 226 -8.27 1.63 2.43
N ASN A 227 -7.54 0.93 1.57
CA ASN A 227 -7.58 -0.53 1.50
C ASN A 227 -7.04 -1.19 2.78
N LEU A 228 -5.98 -0.65 3.38
CA LEU A 228 -5.46 -1.15 4.65
C LEU A 228 -6.49 -0.99 5.77
N LYS A 229 -7.22 0.12 5.81
CA LYS A 229 -8.28 0.37 6.78
C LYS A 229 -9.46 -0.59 6.62
N THR A 230 -9.85 -0.89 5.38
CA THR A 230 -11.10 -1.63 5.07
C THR A 230 -10.93 -3.15 4.93
N MET A 231 -9.70 -3.65 4.73
CA MET A 231 -9.45 -5.09 4.64
C MET A 231 -9.46 -5.73 6.03
N ASP A 232 -10.54 -6.37 6.44
CA ASP A 232 -10.50 -7.39 7.50
C ASP A 232 -9.70 -8.59 6.97
N LYS A 233 -8.65 -9.00 7.69
CA LYS A 233 -7.93 -10.25 7.43
C LYS A 233 -8.29 -11.26 8.51
#